data_AF-A0A523LR11-F1
#
_entry.id   AF-A0A523LR11-F1
#
_cell.length_a   1.000
_cell.length_b   1.000
_cell.length_c   1.000
_cell.angle_alpha   90.00
_cell.angle_beta   90.00
_cell.angle_gamma   90.00
#
_symmetry.space_group_name_H-M   'P 1'
#
loop_
_entity.id
_entity.type
_entity.pdbx_description
1 polymer ?
#
loop_
_entity_poly.entity_id
_entity_poly.type
_entity_poly.pdbx_seq_one_letter_code
_entity_poly.pdbx_strand_id
1 'polypeptide(L)'
;MRIRAILAVATFAALIAAPLIAQDDATMPKIDQRSYQLGIMGGFAEVVKLGVKQLALSEVMTPQEMDGVMDDAMVIAKRNQVQMWRETDFLVTDLYPADVAEGKHVLLIYAGNTLDRYLTIKVDKARLVDKGEYEGAAREEIARRFGRLLSYPDAVIDDLLERQSNAN
;
A
#
# COMPACT_ATOMS: atom_id res chain seq x y z
N MET A 1 59.33 -60.74 -7.78
CA MET A 1 57.94 -61.18 -8.02
C MET A 1 57.34 -60.23 -9.04
N ARG A 2 56.88 -60.75 -10.19
CA ARG A 2 56.59 -60.02 -11.43
C ARG A 2 55.35 -59.11 -11.27
N ILE A 3 55.52 -57.80 -11.38
CA ILE A 3 54.38 -56.86 -11.45
C ILE A 3 54.11 -56.54 -12.93
N ARG A 4 52.91 -56.87 -13.36
CA ARG A 4 52.38 -56.71 -14.72
C ARG A 4 52.15 -55.23 -15.02
N ALA A 5 52.58 -54.79 -16.19
CA ALA A 5 52.24 -53.49 -16.77
C ALA A 5 50.73 -53.42 -17.05
N ILE A 6 50.07 -52.37 -16.56
CA ILE A 6 48.70 -52.01 -16.94
C ILE A 6 48.81 -50.84 -17.90
N LEU A 7 48.41 -51.09 -19.15
CA LEU A 7 48.29 -50.11 -20.20
C LEU A 7 47.06 -49.24 -19.90
N ALA A 8 47.26 -48.02 -19.40
CA ALA A 8 46.19 -47.06 -19.20
C ALA A 8 45.97 -46.28 -20.51
N VAL A 9 44.87 -46.58 -21.20
CA VAL A 9 44.38 -45.82 -22.35
C VAL A 9 43.85 -44.48 -21.82
N ALA A 10 44.54 -43.39 -22.14
CA ALA A 10 44.09 -42.04 -21.80
C ALA A 10 43.01 -41.60 -22.79
N THR A 11 41.75 -41.71 -22.39
CA THR A 11 40.61 -41.14 -23.12
C THR A 11 40.59 -39.62 -22.87
N PHE A 12 40.96 -38.85 -23.88
CA PHE A 12 40.89 -37.38 -23.85
C PHE A 12 39.42 -36.96 -24.01
N ALA A 13 38.71 -36.77 -22.91
CA ALA A 13 37.38 -36.15 -22.93
C ALA A 13 37.56 -34.65 -23.11
N ALA A 14 37.31 -34.15 -24.33
CA ALA A 14 37.25 -32.72 -24.60
C ALA A 14 36.06 -32.12 -23.84
N LEU A 15 36.36 -31.37 -22.78
CA LEU A 15 35.38 -30.60 -22.03
C LEU A 15 34.95 -29.39 -22.87
N ILE A 16 33.84 -29.52 -23.61
CA ILE A 16 33.23 -28.38 -24.29
C ILE A 16 32.55 -27.55 -23.20
N ALA A 17 33.21 -26.48 -22.77
CA ALA A 17 32.57 -25.46 -21.95
C ALA A 17 31.47 -24.80 -22.79
N ALA A 18 30.21 -25.18 -22.55
CA ALA A 18 29.09 -24.42 -23.06
C ALA A 18 29.20 -22.99 -22.49
N PRO A 19 29.11 -21.95 -23.32
CA PRO A 19 29.06 -20.60 -22.79
C PRO A 19 27.82 -20.49 -21.90
N LEU A 20 28.04 -20.12 -20.64
CA LEU A 20 26.99 -19.65 -19.75
C LEU A 20 26.36 -18.45 -20.46
N ILE A 21 25.17 -18.64 -21.03
CA ILE A 21 24.37 -17.53 -21.52
C ILE A 21 24.07 -16.72 -20.26
N ALA A 22 24.79 -15.62 -20.08
CA ALA A 22 24.43 -14.60 -19.11
C ALA A 22 22.99 -14.22 -19.43
N GLN A 23 22.09 -14.52 -18.50
CA GLN A 23 20.74 -13.98 -18.57
C GLN A 23 20.89 -12.47 -18.61
N ASP A 24 20.40 -11.90 -19.70
CA ASP A 24 20.32 -10.47 -19.93
C ASP A 24 19.37 -9.92 -18.86
N ASP A 25 19.94 -9.45 -17.76
CA ASP A 25 19.23 -8.72 -16.70
C ASP A 25 18.93 -7.33 -17.30
N ALA A 26 18.00 -7.30 -18.25
CA ALA A 26 17.64 -6.11 -19.01
C ALA A 26 17.23 -5.04 -18.00
N THR A 27 18.11 -4.05 -17.82
CA THR A 27 18.03 -3.05 -16.77
C THR A 27 16.75 -2.22 -16.93
N MET A 28 15.70 -2.62 -16.21
CA MET A 28 14.47 -1.85 -16.10
C MET A 28 14.81 -0.41 -15.66
N PRO A 29 14.24 0.62 -16.28
CA PRO A 29 14.45 2.00 -15.85
C PRO A 29 14.08 2.13 -14.37
N LYS A 30 15.00 2.68 -13.56
CA LYS A 30 14.74 2.95 -12.14
C LYS A 30 13.65 4.02 -12.04
N ILE A 31 12.52 3.68 -11.41
CA ILE A 31 11.46 4.65 -11.11
C ILE A 31 11.96 5.59 -10.02
N ASP A 32 11.82 6.90 -10.24
CA ASP A 32 12.02 7.90 -9.20
C ASP A 32 10.84 7.86 -8.23
N GLN A 33 11.05 7.28 -7.04
CA GLN A 33 9.98 7.02 -6.07
C GLN A 33 9.27 8.30 -5.63
N ARG A 34 10.02 9.39 -5.47
CA ARG A 34 9.46 10.68 -5.07
C ARG A 34 8.50 11.23 -6.11
N SER A 35 8.91 11.22 -7.39
CA SER A 35 8.03 11.64 -8.50
C SER A 35 6.81 10.74 -8.63
N TYR A 36 6.96 9.44 -8.39
CA TYR A 36 5.85 8.49 -8.37
C TYR A 36 4.82 8.84 -7.27
N GLN A 37 5.29 9.05 -6.03
CA GLN A 37 4.45 9.44 -4.89
C GLN A 37 3.71 10.76 -5.13
N LEU A 38 4.42 11.80 -5.58
CA LEU A 38 3.79 13.08 -5.92
C LEU A 38 2.82 12.96 -7.09
N GLY A 39 3.10 12.10 -8.07
CA GLY A 39 2.20 11.79 -9.17
C GLY A 39 0.89 11.16 -8.69
N ILE A 40 0.97 10.18 -7.78
CA ILE A 40 -0.19 9.56 -7.12
C ILE A 40 -1.02 10.63 -6.40
N MET A 41 -0.39 11.46 -5.58
CA MET A 41 -1.08 12.53 -4.86
C MET A 41 -1.75 13.53 -5.82
N GLY A 42 -1.08 13.89 -6.91
CA GLY A 42 -1.61 14.78 -7.94
C GLY A 42 -2.86 14.23 -8.61
N GLY A 43 -2.82 12.96 -9.04
CA GLY A 43 -3.97 12.31 -9.67
C GLY A 43 -5.15 12.13 -8.70
N PHE A 44 -4.87 11.71 -7.45
CA PHE A 44 -5.92 11.59 -6.45
C PHE A 44 -6.53 12.93 -6.03
N ALA A 45 -5.72 13.99 -5.96
CA ALA A 45 -6.23 15.34 -5.70
C ALA A 45 -7.21 15.81 -6.80
N GLU A 46 -6.96 15.49 -8.07
CA GLU A 46 -7.86 15.82 -9.17
C GLU A 46 -9.21 15.10 -9.04
N VAL A 47 -9.20 13.77 -8.81
CA VAL A 47 -10.46 13.01 -8.68
C VAL A 47 -11.25 13.36 -7.42
N VAL A 48 -10.57 13.80 -6.34
CA VAL A 48 -11.23 14.36 -5.15
C VAL A 48 -11.85 15.71 -5.48
N LYS A 49 -11.12 16.59 -6.19
CA LYS A 49 -11.63 17.90 -6.62
C LYS A 49 -12.87 17.78 -7.50
N LEU A 50 -12.90 16.80 -8.40
CA LEU A 50 -14.04 16.52 -9.28
C LEU A 50 -15.21 15.83 -8.58
N GLY A 51 -15.08 15.48 -7.29
CA GLY A 51 -16.13 14.82 -6.50
C GLY A 51 -16.31 13.33 -6.78
N VAL A 52 -15.39 12.71 -7.53
CA VAL A 52 -15.41 11.26 -7.80
C VAL A 52 -15.03 10.49 -6.53
N LYS A 53 -14.00 10.95 -5.83
CA LYS A 53 -13.61 10.46 -4.51
C LYS A 53 -14.00 11.46 -3.43
N GLN A 54 -14.63 10.98 -2.36
CA GLN A 54 -14.84 11.80 -1.17
C GLN A 54 -13.54 11.95 -0.38
N LEU A 55 -12.85 10.82 -0.16
CA LEU A 55 -11.54 10.68 0.45
C LEU A 55 -10.63 9.84 -0.44
N ALA A 56 -9.38 10.27 -0.61
CA ALA A 56 -8.33 9.46 -1.20
C ALA A 56 -7.12 9.38 -0.25
N LEU A 57 -6.28 8.37 -0.45
CA LEU A 57 -5.10 8.09 0.36
C LEU A 57 -3.84 8.20 -0.51
N SER A 58 -2.76 8.75 0.03
CA SER A 58 -1.43 8.54 -0.56
C SER A 58 -0.96 7.09 -0.37
N GLU A 59 0.21 6.76 -0.90
CA GLU A 59 0.95 5.60 -0.41
C GLU A 59 1.22 5.73 1.10
N VAL A 60 1.30 4.58 1.76
CA VAL A 60 1.86 4.48 3.11
C VAL A 60 3.35 4.75 3.05
N MET A 61 3.85 5.66 3.87
CA MET A 61 5.24 6.10 3.87
C MET A 61 5.80 6.06 5.28
N THR A 62 7.10 5.87 5.43
CA THR A 62 7.76 6.13 6.71
C THR A 62 7.60 7.60 7.10
N PRO A 63 7.75 7.95 8.39
CA PRO A 63 7.72 9.36 8.82
C PRO A 63 8.72 10.23 8.06
N GLN A 64 9.92 9.72 7.80
CA GLN A 64 10.98 10.45 7.10
C GLN A 64 10.65 10.68 5.61
N GLU A 65 10.11 9.67 4.92
CA GLU A 65 9.64 9.84 3.53
C GLU A 65 8.51 10.85 3.45
N MET A 66 7.56 10.79 4.40
CA MET A 66 6.47 11.74 4.49
C MET A 66 7.00 13.17 4.67
N ASP A 67 7.93 13.39 5.61
CA ASP A 67 8.56 14.70 5.82
C ASP A 67 9.19 15.24 4.54
N GLY A 68 9.83 14.37 3.74
CA GLY A 68 10.49 14.73 2.49
C GLY A 68 9.54 15.13 1.34
N VAL A 69 8.23 14.91 1.46
CA VAL A 69 7.25 15.24 0.41
C VAL A 69 6.18 16.24 0.85
N MET A 70 6.09 16.59 2.14
CA MET A 70 5.00 17.43 2.69
C MET A 70 4.87 18.79 1.99
N ASP A 71 5.98 19.49 1.75
CA ASP A 71 5.93 20.84 1.16
C ASP A 71 5.34 20.80 -0.27
N ASP A 72 5.73 19.83 -1.08
CA ASP A 72 5.18 19.67 -2.43
C ASP A 72 3.75 19.14 -2.41
N ALA A 73 3.42 18.25 -1.46
CA ALA A 73 2.05 17.79 -1.25
C ALA A 73 1.12 18.98 -0.97
N MET A 74 1.56 19.97 -0.19
CA MET A 74 0.81 21.20 0.05
C MET A 74 0.68 22.08 -1.20
N VAL A 75 1.69 22.11 -2.07
CA VAL A 75 1.60 22.78 -3.38
C VAL A 75 0.56 22.08 -4.27
N ILE A 76 0.56 20.74 -4.31
CA ILE A 76 -0.43 19.93 -5.04
C ILE A 76 -1.84 20.19 -4.50
N ALA A 77 -2.01 20.19 -3.18
CA ALA A 77 -3.30 20.44 -2.54
C ALA A 77 -3.87 21.80 -2.93
N LYS A 78 -3.03 22.85 -2.85
CA LYS A 78 -3.40 24.22 -3.25
C LYS A 78 -3.78 24.30 -4.72
N ARG A 79 -2.97 23.71 -5.62
CA ARG A 79 -3.22 23.72 -7.07
C ARG A 79 -4.56 23.08 -7.43
N ASN A 80 -4.89 21.98 -6.76
CA ASN A 80 -6.12 21.23 -7.02
C ASN A 80 -7.31 21.68 -6.16
N GLN A 81 -7.15 22.70 -5.30
CA GLN A 81 -8.18 23.19 -4.39
C GLN A 81 -8.77 22.08 -3.49
N VAL A 82 -7.89 21.21 -2.98
CA VAL A 82 -8.19 20.18 -1.98
C VAL A 82 -7.37 20.44 -0.72
N GLN A 83 -7.64 19.66 0.33
CA GLN A 83 -6.88 19.67 1.58
C GLN A 83 -6.15 18.34 1.73
N MET A 84 -5.03 18.38 2.44
CA MET A 84 -4.28 17.19 2.81
C MET A 84 -4.02 17.18 4.31
N TRP A 85 -4.23 16.04 4.94
CA TRP A 85 -3.97 15.84 6.37
C TRP A 85 -3.09 14.62 6.58
N ARG A 86 -2.05 14.77 7.39
CA ARG A 86 -1.13 13.69 7.76
C ARG A 86 -1.73 12.84 8.86
N GLU A 87 -2.10 11.63 8.49
CA GLU A 87 -2.51 10.57 9.41
C GLU A 87 -1.27 9.83 9.90
N THR A 88 -1.13 9.72 11.22
CA THR A 88 -0.04 9.04 11.91
C THR A 88 -0.51 7.81 12.70
N ASP A 89 -1.82 7.65 12.84
CA ASP A 89 -2.49 6.55 13.53
C ASP A 89 -3.67 6.08 12.67
N PHE A 90 -3.36 5.37 11.59
CA PHE A 90 -4.34 5.07 10.54
C PHE A 90 -5.53 4.25 11.06
N LEU A 91 -6.74 4.59 10.61
CA LEU A 91 -7.95 3.83 10.90
C LEU A 91 -7.87 2.40 10.32
N VAL A 92 -7.48 1.46 11.16
CA VAL A 92 -7.51 0.02 10.85
C VAL A 92 -8.95 -0.49 10.89
N THR A 93 -9.39 -1.16 9.83
CA THR A 93 -10.69 -1.85 9.75
C THR A 93 -10.52 -3.15 8.99
N ASP A 94 -11.57 -3.96 8.90
CA ASP A 94 -11.58 -5.24 8.17
C ASP A 94 -11.60 -5.07 6.63
N LEU A 95 -11.26 -3.89 6.12
CA LEU A 95 -11.06 -3.68 4.68
C LEU A 95 -9.62 -4.02 4.25
N TYR A 96 -8.66 -3.96 5.16
CA TYR A 96 -7.24 -4.16 4.89
C TYR A 96 -6.57 -4.94 6.02
N PRO A 97 -5.41 -5.57 5.77
CA PRO A 97 -4.58 -6.14 6.83
C PRO A 97 -4.23 -5.09 7.91
N ALA A 98 -4.19 -5.53 9.18
CA ALA A 98 -3.99 -4.63 10.31
C ALA A 98 -2.60 -3.95 10.34
N ASP A 99 -1.60 -4.57 9.72
CA ASP A 99 -0.21 -4.13 9.67
C ASP A 99 0.10 -3.17 8.52
N VAL A 100 -0.86 -2.91 7.61
CA VAL A 100 -0.63 -2.17 6.36
C VAL A 100 -0.01 -0.78 6.59
N ALA A 101 -0.36 -0.14 7.71
CA ALA A 101 0.09 1.20 8.08
C ALA A 101 0.87 1.23 9.41
N GLU A 102 1.28 0.07 9.94
CA GLU A 102 2.03 0.02 11.20
C GLU A 102 3.37 0.78 11.08
N GLY A 103 3.60 1.74 11.98
CA GLY A 103 4.79 2.59 11.96
C GLY A 103 4.90 3.52 10.74
N LYS A 104 3.83 3.65 9.94
CA LYS A 104 3.79 4.46 8.71
C LYS A 104 2.76 5.55 8.81
N HIS A 105 2.91 6.56 7.96
CA HIS A 105 1.99 7.67 7.80
C HIS A 105 1.31 7.62 6.45
N VAL A 106 0.14 8.26 6.35
CA VAL A 106 -0.65 8.39 5.12
C VAL A 106 -1.13 9.83 5.01
N LEU A 107 -1.16 10.40 3.80
CA LEU A 107 -1.89 11.63 3.54
C LEU A 107 -3.33 11.31 3.16
N LEU A 108 -4.27 11.87 3.92
CA LEU A 108 -5.66 11.95 3.55
C LEU A 108 -5.85 13.13 2.61
N ILE A 109 -6.33 12.87 1.39
CA ILE A 109 -6.61 13.88 0.38
C ILE A 109 -8.13 14.04 0.30
N TYR A 110 -8.63 15.24 0.57
CA TYR A 110 -10.06 15.46 0.76
C TYR A 110 -10.53 16.89 0.47
N ALA A 111 -11.84 17.09 0.41
CA ALA A 111 -12.48 18.41 0.34
C ALA A 111 -13.65 18.51 1.32
N GLY A 112 -14.06 19.75 1.66
CA GLY A 112 -15.20 19.99 2.54
C GLY A 112 -15.04 19.35 3.93
N ASN A 113 -16.09 18.71 4.42
CA ASN A 113 -16.17 18.11 5.76
C ASN A 113 -15.72 16.63 5.81
N THR A 114 -15.07 16.12 4.76
CA THR A 114 -14.67 14.70 4.70
C THR A 114 -13.73 14.31 5.85
N LEU A 115 -12.79 15.18 6.24
CA LEU A 115 -11.90 14.89 7.36
C LEU A 115 -12.68 14.72 8.67
N ASP A 116 -13.66 15.57 8.95
CA ASP A 116 -14.49 15.46 10.16
C ASP A 116 -15.26 14.13 10.18
N ARG A 117 -15.76 13.68 9.02
CA ARG A 117 -16.43 12.38 8.88
C ARG A 117 -15.46 11.23 9.13
N TYR A 118 -14.24 11.31 8.63
CA TYR A 118 -13.18 10.33 8.91
C TYR A 118 -12.86 10.27 10.41
N LEU A 119 -12.61 11.42 11.03
CA LEU A 119 -12.31 11.51 12.46
C LEU A 119 -13.48 11.02 13.33
N THR A 120 -14.72 11.28 12.91
CA THR A 120 -15.92 10.75 13.58
C THR A 120 -15.93 9.22 13.57
N ILE A 121 -15.56 8.58 12.45
CA ILE A 121 -15.46 7.11 12.39
C ILE A 121 -14.40 6.61 13.38
N LYS A 122 -13.24 7.28 13.48
CA LYS A 122 -12.20 6.93 14.48
C LYS A 122 -12.73 7.04 15.91
N VAL A 123 -13.42 8.12 16.25
CA VAL A 123 -14.01 8.34 17.58
C VAL A 123 -15.05 7.27 17.90
N ASP A 124 -15.93 6.94 16.95
CA ASP A 124 -16.95 5.91 17.15
C ASP A 124 -16.33 4.52 17.35
N LYS A 125 -15.29 4.19 16.57
CA LYS A 125 -14.51 2.96 16.76
C LYS A 125 -13.90 2.92 18.16
N ALA A 126 -13.20 3.97 18.57
CA ALA A 126 -12.57 4.05 19.88
C ALA A 126 -13.59 3.85 21.01
N ARG A 127 -14.75 4.50 20.91
CA ARG A 127 -15.86 4.34 21.87
C ARG A 127 -16.39 2.90 21.94
N LEU A 128 -16.48 2.19 20.81
CA LEU A 128 -16.89 0.78 20.80
C LEU A 128 -15.83 -0.10 21.46
N VAL A 129 -14.55 0.15 21.19
CA VAL A 129 -13.43 -0.57 21.81
C VAL A 129 -13.42 -0.37 23.33
N ASP A 130 -13.55 0.87 23.80
CA ASP A 130 -13.55 1.21 25.23
C ASP A 130 -14.69 0.53 25.99
N LYS A 131 -15.81 0.26 25.32
CA LYS A 131 -16.98 -0.44 25.88
C LYS A 131 -16.91 -1.97 25.74
N GLY A 132 -15.93 -2.50 25.01
CA GLY A 132 -15.89 -3.92 24.64
C GLY A 132 -16.99 -4.33 23.65
N GLU A 133 -17.52 -3.38 22.87
CA GLU A 133 -18.62 -3.57 21.91
C GLU A 133 -18.12 -3.60 20.44
N TYR A 134 -16.80 -3.53 20.19
CA TYR A 134 -16.22 -3.53 18.84
C TYR A 134 -16.12 -4.94 18.26
N GLU A 135 -17.28 -5.57 18.04
CA GLU A 135 -17.42 -6.93 17.49
C GLU A 135 -18.62 -7.06 16.54
N GLY A 136 -18.66 -8.15 15.78
CA GLY A 136 -19.77 -8.49 14.87
C GLY A 136 -20.21 -7.31 13.98
N ALA A 137 -21.51 -7.03 13.99
CA ALA A 137 -22.13 -5.99 13.17
C ALA A 137 -21.60 -4.56 13.48
N ALA A 138 -21.20 -4.28 14.72
CA ALA A 138 -20.65 -2.95 15.07
C ALA A 138 -19.26 -2.74 14.45
N ARG A 139 -18.44 -3.78 14.44
CA ARG A 139 -17.12 -3.78 13.79
C ARG A 139 -17.25 -3.66 12.27
N GLU A 140 -18.17 -4.43 11.67
CA GLU A 140 -18.46 -4.37 10.23
C GLU A 140 -18.96 -2.99 9.80
N GLU A 141 -19.85 -2.35 10.56
CA GLU A 141 -20.38 -1.03 10.21
C GLU A 141 -19.29 0.06 10.20
N ILE A 142 -18.29 -0.02 11.09
CA ILE A 142 -17.12 0.87 11.03
C ILE A 142 -16.35 0.69 9.71
N ALA A 143 -16.13 -0.56 9.30
CA ALA A 143 -15.46 -0.86 8.04
C ALA A 143 -16.26 -0.35 6.83
N ARG A 144 -17.57 -0.58 6.81
CA ARG A 144 -18.45 -0.10 5.74
C ARG A 144 -18.51 1.42 5.66
N ARG A 145 -18.60 2.13 6.79
CA ARG A 145 -18.54 3.60 6.82
C ARG A 145 -17.24 4.13 6.24
N PHE A 146 -16.12 3.50 6.57
CA PHE A 146 -14.82 3.88 6.01
C PHE A 146 -14.74 3.60 4.51
N GLY A 147 -15.16 2.41 4.05
CA GLY A 147 -15.18 2.06 2.62
C GLY A 147 -16.06 3.01 1.80
N ARG A 148 -17.25 3.38 2.30
CA ARG A 148 -18.11 4.38 1.66
C ARG A 148 -17.46 5.77 1.63
N LEU A 149 -16.70 6.14 2.66
CA LEU A 149 -15.94 7.40 2.68
C LEU A 149 -14.80 7.40 1.64
N LEU A 150 -14.21 6.25 1.35
CA LEU A 150 -13.28 6.04 0.23
C LEU A 150 -13.99 5.98 -1.14
N SER A 151 -15.30 6.19 -1.18
CA SER A 151 -16.17 6.01 -2.35
C SER A 151 -16.02 4.63 -3.01
N TYR A 152 -15.94 3.57 -2.22
CA TYR A 152 -16.06 2.20 -2.74
C TYR A 152 -17.54 1.86 -2.94
N PRO A 153 -17.90 1.21 -4.07
CA PRO A 153 -19.20 0.59 -4.22
C PRO A 153 -19.42 -0.47 -3.14
N ASP A 154 -20.67 -0.66 -2.68
CA ASP A 154 -20.97 -1.63 -1.61
C ASP A 154 -20.49 -3.05 -1.98
N ALA A 155 -20.62 -3.47 -3.24
CA ALA A 155 -20.13 -4.77 -3.70
C ALA A 155 -18.60 -4.94 -3.56
N VAL A 156 -17.83 -3.86 -3.64
CA VAL A 156 -16.37 -3.90 -3.41
C VAL A 156 -16.08 -3.98 -1.91
N ILE A 157 -16.88 -3.29 -1.09
CA ILE A 157 -16.77 -3.36 0.36
C ILE A 157 -17.08 -4.79 0.84
N ASP A 158 -18.12 -5.42 0.29
CA ASP A 158 -18.48 -6.81 0.59
C ASP A 158 -17.34 -7.78 0.25
N ASP A 159 -16.77 -7.70 -0.96
CA ASP A 159 -15.63 -8.53 -1.37
C ASP A 159 -14.39 -8.33 -0.48
N LEU A 160 -14.10 -7.10 -0.06
CA LEU A 160 -12.98 -6.83 0.86
C LEU A 160 -13.22 -7.48 2.24
N LEU A 161 -14.44 -7.35 2.78
CA LEU A 161 -14.80 -7.95 4.07
C LEU A 161 -14.76 -9.48 4.01
N GLU A 162 -15.25 -10.08 2.93
CA GLU A 162 -15.20 -11.54 2.70
C GLU A 162 -13.76 -12.06 2.59
N ARG A 163 -12.87 -11.31 1.94
CA ARG A 163 -11.45 -11.69 1.85
C ARG A 163 -10.78 -11.68 3.22
N GLN A 164 -11.07 -10.69 4.06
CA GLN A 164 -10.49 -10.61 5.40
C GLN A 164 -11.08 -11.65 6.37
N SER A 165 -12.37 -12.01 6.23
CA SER A 165 -12.96 -13.07 7.06
C SER A 165 -12.40 -14.46 6.73
N ASN A 166 -12.06 -14.72 5.46
CA ASN A 166 -11.45 -15.98 5.03
C ASN A 166 -9.94 -16.08 5.32
N ALA A 167 -9.29 -14.98 5.68
CA ALA A 167 -7.85 -14.92 5.97
C ALA A 167 -7.51 -15.09 7.47
N ASN A 168 -8.52 -15.01 8.35
CA ASN A 168 -8.40 -15.17 9.81
C ASN A 168 -8.95 -16.52 10.28
#